data_AF-A0A6B2LMQ1-F1
#
_entry.id   AF-A0A6B2LMQ1-F1
#
_cell.length_a   1.000
_cell.length_b   1.000
_cell.length_c   1.000
_cell.angle_alpha   90.00
_cell.angle_beta   90.00
_cell.angle_gamma   90.00
#
_symmetry.space_group_name_H-M   'P 1'
#
loop_
_entity.id
_entity.type
_entity.pdbx_description
1 polymer ?
#
loop_
_entity_poly.entity_id
_entity_poly.type
_entity_poly.pdbx_seq_one_letter_code
_entity_poly.pdbx_strand_id
1 'polypeptide(L)'
;MACLNLPKGSQIVTPACTFSTTLSPIIQLGLEPVFCDVLLNSYVPSIDQILQKVTKETKVIMIPNLVGNKIDWKLLRERVDKEFPGVILFEDSA
;
A
#
# COMPACT_ATOMS: atom_id res chain seq x y z
N MET A 1 9.05 -2.80 -7.64
CA MET A 1 8.45 -4.00 -7.01
C MET A 1 9.20 -5.29 -7.34
N ALA A 2 9.47 -5.62 -8.61
CA ALA A 2 10.13 -6.87 -9.00
C ALA A 2 11.45 -7.18 -8.24
N CYS A 3 12.29 -6.16 -7.98
CA CYS A 3 13.55 -6.33 -7.25
C CYS A 3 13.40 -6.80 -5.80
N LEU A 4 12.20 -6.72 -5.20
CA LEU A 4 11.95 -7.23 -3.86
C LEU A 4 11.89 -8.76 -3.81
N ASN A 5 11.76 -9.44 -4.97
CA ASN A 5 11.71 -10.88 -5.11
C ASN A 5 10.74 -11.55 -4.11
N LEU A 6 9.55 -10.97 -3.96
CA LEU A 6 8.54 -11.47 -3.04
C LEU A 6 7.99 -12.82 -3.50
N PRO A 7 7.68 -13.75 -2.58
CA PRO A 7 6.96 -14.97 -2.92
C PRO A 7 5.63 -14.66 -3.61
N LYS A 8 5.25 -15.49 -4.58
CA LYS A 8 3.91 -15.43 -5.19
C LYS A 8 2.83 -15.52 -4.11
N GLY A 9 1.76 -14.77 -4.28
CA GLY A 9 0.68 -14.64 -3.30
C GLY A 9 0.99 -13.74 -2.11
N SER A 10 2.17 -13.10 -2.04
CA SER A 10 2.42 -12.11 -0.98
C SER A 10 1.42 -10.97 -1.06
N GLN A 11 0.90 -10.55 0.09
CA GLN A 11 -0.13 -9.52 0.16
C GLN A 11 0.45 -8.11 0.08
N ILE A 12 -0.16 -7.29 -0.77
CA ILE A 12 0.19 -5.89 -1.01
C ILE A 12 -1.02 -5.03 -0.69
N VAL A 13 -0.95 -4.21 0.36
CA VAL A 13 -2.04 -3.30 0.72
C VAL A 13 -1.98 -2.05 -0.17
N THR A 14 -3.09 -1.71 -0.82
CA THR A 14 -3.19 -0.53 -1.71
C THR A 14 -4.66 -0.07 -1.79
N PRO A 15 -4.97 1.22 -2.06
CA PRO A 15 -6.37 1.65 -2.18
C PRO A 15 -7.06 1.05 -3.40
N ALA A 16 -8.36 0.75 -3.29
CA ALA A 16 -9.19 0.33 -4.43
C ALA A 16 -9.36 1.45 -5.47
N CYS A 17 -9.39 2.70 -5.01
CA CYS A 17 -9.40 3.88 -5.86
C CYS A 17 -7.95 4.28 -6.17
N THR A 18 -7.43 3.85 -7.33
CA THR A 18 -6.11 4.21 -7.86
C THR A 18 -6.04 4.00 -9.37
N PHE A 19 -4.94 4.38 -10.00
CA PHE A 19 -4.66 4.08 -11.41
C PHE A 19 -4.28 2.60 -11.61
N SER A 20 -4.62 2.06 -12.78
CA SER A 20 -4.29 0.67 -13.14
C SER A 20 -2.78 0.39 -13.13
N THR A 21 -1.95 1.43 -13.28
CA THR A 21 -0.49 1.34 -13.23
C THR A 21 0.05 0.97 -11.86
N THR A 22 -0.63 1.33 -10.77
CA THR A 22 -0.31 0.88 -9.40
C THR A 22 -0.59 -0.62 -9.26
N LEU A 23 -1.70 -1.10 -9.83
CA LEU A 23 -2.15 -2.49 -9.70
C LEU A 23 -1.44 -3.47 -10.65
N SER A 24 -1.14 -3.04 -11.87
CA SER A 24 -0.51 -3.87 -12.91
C SER A 24 0.74 -4.64 -12.44
N PRO A 25 1.74 -4.02 -11.79
CA PRO A 25 2.93 -4.74 -11.33
C PRO A 25 2.63 -5.75 -10.22
N ILE A 26 1.63 -5.50 -9.36
CA ILE A 26 1.20 -6.44 -8.32
C ILE A 26 0.68 -7.72 -8.98
N ILE A 27 -0.24 -7.58 -9.94
CA ILE A 27 -0.86 -8.71 -10.66
C ILE A 27 0.16 -9.45 -11.54
N GLN A 28 0.99 -8.72 -12.30
CA GLN A 28 1.98 -9.31 -13.20
C GLN A 28 3.02 -10.17 -12.46
N LEU A 29 3.34 -9.82 -11.21
CA LEU A 29 4.26 -10.57 -10.36
C LEU A 29 3.58 -11.72 -9.60
N GLY A 30 2.27 -11.91 -9.77
CA GLY A 30 1.49 -12.92 -9.06
C GLY A 30 1.36 -12.64 -7.56
N LEU A 31 1.35 -11.37 -7.17
CA LEU A 31 1.13 -10.90 -5.81
C LEU A 31 -0.37 -10.66 -5.58
N GLU A 32 -0.80 -10.67 -4.32
CA GLU A 32 -2.21 -10.50 -3.95
C GLU A 32 -2.49 -9.05 -3.52
N PRO A 33 -3.31 -8.28 -4.26
CA PRO A 33 -3.74 -6.96 -3.80
C PRO A 33 -4.76 -7.11 -2.66
N VAL A 34 -4.51 -6.40 -1.56
CA VAL A 34 -5.46 -6.26 -0.44
C VAL A 34 -5.94 -4.82 -0.41
N PHE A 35 -7.21 -4.61 -0.71
CA PHE A 35 -7.73 -3.27 -0.90
C PHE A 35 -8.14 -2.58 0.41
N CYS A 36 -7.74 -1.32 0.54
CA CYS A 36 -8.30 -0.35 1.49
C CYS A 36 -9.16 0.70 0.76
N ASP A 37 -9.98 1.42 1.52
CA ASP A 37 -10.81 2.50 0.99
C ASP A 37 -10.08 3.86 1.11
N VAL A 38 -10.58 4.89 0.43
CA VAL A 38 -10.00 6.24 0.43
C VAL A 38 -10.87 7.24 1.18
N LEU A 39 -10.30 8.40 1.53
CA LEU A 39 -11.09 9.52 2.00
C LEU A 39 -11.70 10.26 0.80
N LEU A 40 -12.98 10.63 0.92
CA LEU A 40 -13.78 11.20 -0.17
C LEU A 40 -13.15 12.42 -0.85
N ASN A 41 -12.49 13.28 -0.08
CA ASN A 41 -12.00 14.56 -0.57
C ASN A 41 -10.52 14.56 -0.99
N SER A 42 -9.72 13.59 -0.51
CA SER A 42 -8.29 13.51 -0.82
C SER A 42 -7.93 12.34 -1.73
N TYR A 43 -8.85 11.40 -1.93
CA TYR A 43 -8.65 10.19 -2.74
C TYR A 43 -7.44 9.35 -2.31
N VAL A 44 -6.94 9.57 -1.09
CA VAL A 44 -5.92 8.75 -0.45
C VAL A 44 -6.52 8.15 0.84
N PRO A 45 -6.11 6.94 1.22
CA PRO A 45 -6.59 6.32 2.45
C PRO A 45 -6.11 7.07 3.69
N SER A 46 -6.90 7.04 4.76
CA SER A 46 -6.39 7.35 6.10
C SER A 46 -5.43 6.26 6.57
N ILE A 47 -4.51 6.60 7.47
CA ILE A 47 -3.57 5.63 8.03
C ILE A 47 -4.31 4.47 8.69
N ASP A 48 -5.37 4.74 9.44
CA ASP A 48 -6.13 3.67 10.10
C ASP A 48 -6.85 2.75 9.09
N GLN A 49 -7.36 3.28 7.96
CA GLN A 49 -7.89 2.45 6.87
C GLN A 49 -6.82 1.52 6.26
N ILE A 50 -5.57 1.99 6.15
CA ILE A 50 -4.45 1.15 5.70
C ILE A 50 -4.17 0.06 6.74
N LEU A 51 -3.94 0.44 7.99
CA LEU A 51 -3.50 -0.48 9.05
C LEU A 51 -4.54 -1.56 9.37
N GLN A 52 -5.84 -1.26 9.24
CA GLN A 52 -6.92 -2.25 9.36
C GLN A 52 -6.85 -3.39 8.32
N LYS A 53 -6.13 -3.19 7.22
CA LYS A 53 -5.94 -4.20 6.16
C LYS A 53 -4.62 -4.95 6.26
N VAL A 54 -3.71 -4.49 7.11
CA VAL A 54 -2.41 -5.15 7.29
C VAL A 54 -2.60 -6.42 8.11
N THR A 55 -2.05 -7.52 7.62
CA THR A 55 -2.02 -8.83 8.28
C THR A 55 -0.59 -9.34 8.37
N LYS A 56 -0.39 -10.49 9.03
CA LYS A 56 0.91 -11.19 9.05
C LYS A 56 1.43 -11.59 7.66
N GLU A 57 0.54 -11.70 6.67
CA GLU A 57 0.90 -12.07 5.29
C GLU A 57 1.25 -10.84 4.44
N THR A 58 0.92 -9.63 4.91
CA THR A 58 1.27 -8.37 4.24
C THR A 58 2.78 -8.19 4.20
N LYS A 59 3.33 -7.97 3.01
CA LYS A 59 4.76 -7.69 2.80
C LYS A 59 5.02 -6.24 2.43
N VAL A 60 4.07 -5.61 1.74
CA VAL A 60 4.21 -4.24 1.26
C VAL A 60 2.91 -3.47 1.45
N ILE A 61 3.04 -2.20 1.82
CA ILE A 61 1.98 -1.20 1.72
C ILE A 61 2.40 -0.27 0.58
N MET A 62 1.63 -0.25 -0.51
CA MET A 62 1.88 0.58 -1.69
C MET A 62 0.78 1.63 -1.82
N ILE A 63 1.12 2.89 -1.54
CA ILE A 63 0.15 4.00 -1.53
C ILE A 63 0.48 5.00 -2.65
N PRO A 64 -0.48 5.29 -3.54
CA PRO A 64 -0.35 6.32 -4.55
C PRO A 64 -0.57 7.72 -3.97
N ASN A 65 0.17 8.70 -4.49
CA ASN A 65 -0.11 10.12 -4.27
C ASN A 65 -1.17 10.62 -5.26
N LEU A 66 -2.41 10.15 -5.09
CA LEU A 66 -3.45 10.30 -6.10
C LEU A 66 -3.86 11.77 -6.32
N VAL A 67 -3.74 12.25 -7.56
CA VAL A 67 -4.06 13.63 -7.98
C VAL A 67 -3.35 14.69 -7.11
N GLY A 68 -2.11 14.39 -6.70
CA GLY A 68 -1.27 15.30 -5.90
C GLY A 68 -1.55 15.29 -4.41
N ASN A 69 -2.55 14.54 -3.94
CA ASN A 69 -2.77 14.33 -2.51
C ASN A 69 -1.78 13.32 -1.95
N LYS A 70 -1.33 13.53 -0.72
CA LYS A 70 -0.37 12.66 -0.03
C LYS A 70 -0.91 12.28 1.34
N ILE A 71 -0.57 11.07 1.77
CA ILE A 71 -0.75 10.67 3.17
C ILE A 71 0.37 11.27 4.04
N ASP A 72 0.19 11.24 5.35
CA ASP A 72 1.29 11.49 6.28
C ASP A 72 2.22 10.26 6.33
N TRP A 73 3.22 10.27 5.45
CA TRP A 73 4.21 9.20 5.32
C TRP A 73 5.05 9.01 6.58
N LYS A 74 5.30 10.09 7.33
CA LYS A 74 6.09 10.02 8.56
C LYS A 74 5.30 9.27 9.63
N LEU A 75 4.04 9.65 9.83
CA LEU A 75 3.16 8.97 10.76
C LEU A 75 2.92 7.51 10.34
N LEU A 76 2.73 7.23 9.04
CA LEU A 76 2.57 5.86 8.57
C LEU A 76 3.82 5.01 8.87
N ARG A 77 5.03 5.53 8.61
CA ARG A 77 6.30 4.87 8.94
C ARG A 77 6.39 4.55 10.42
N GLU A 78 6.16 5.54 11.29
CA GLU A 78 6.23 5.36 12.74
C GLU A 78 5.26 4.27 13.24
N ARG A 79 4.01 4.28 12.73
CA ARG A 79 2.99 3.28 13.09
C ARG A 79 3.35 1.89 12.59
N VAL A 80 3.79 1.77 11.34
CA VAL A 80 4.14 0.48 10.71
C VAL A 80 5.36 -0.14 11.36
N ASP A 81 6.41 0.62 11.65
CA ASP A 81 7.61 0.08 12.30
C ASP A 81 7.29 -0.43 13.72
N LYS A 82 6.32 0.19 14.40
CA LYS A 82 5.88 -0.20 15.74
C LYS A 82 4.94 -1.41 15.74
N GLU A 83 3.98 -1.46 14.82
CA GLU A 83 2.89 -2.45 14.83
C GLU A 83 3.16 -3.65 13.90
N PHE A 84 3.89 -3.43 12.81
CA PHE A 84 4.09 -4.38 11.71
C PHE A 84 5.55 -4.38 11.22
N PRO A 85 6.52 -4.72 12.10
CA PRO A 85 7.94 -4.64 11.78
C PRO A 85 8.28 -5.48 10.55
N GLY A 86 9.02 -4.89 9.62
CA GLY A 86 9.45 -5.53 8.37
C GLY A 86 8.49 -5.36 7.18
N VAL A 87 7.32 -4.75 7.36
CA VAL A 87 6.47 -4.35 6.22
C VAL A 87 7.12 -3.18 5.48
N ILE A 88 7.29 -3.36 4.17
CA ILE A 88 7.91 -2.35 3.30
C ILE A 88 6.86 -1.30 2.93
N LEU A 89 7.25 -0.03 2.97
CA LEU A 89 6.41 1.06 2.43
C LEU A 89 6.91 1.42 1.05
N PHE A 90 5.97 1.55 0.11
CA PHE A 90 6.24 1.93 -1.27
C PHE A 90 5.37 3.13 -1.63
N GLU A 91 5.99 4.28 -1.88
CA GLU A 91 5.31 5.46 -2.39
C GLU A 91 5.22 5.37 -3.91
N ASP A 92 4.00 5.43 -4.45
CA ASP A 92 3.76 5.58 -5.88
C ASP A 92 3.47 7.07 -6.15
N SER A 93 4.51 7.80 -6.59
CA SER A 93 4.52 9.26 -6.74
C SER A 93 4.36 9.74 -8.19
N ALA A 94 3.83 8.87 -9.06
CA ALA A 94 3.58 9.15 -10.47
C ALA A 94 2.62 10.33 -10.72
#